data_AF-X1G8U2-F1
#
_entry.id   AF-X1G8U2-F1
#
_cell.length_a   1.000
_cell.length_b   1.000
_cell.length_c   1.000
_cell.angle_alpha   90.00
_cell.angle_beta   90.00
_cell.angle_gamma   90.00
#
_symmetry.space_group_name_H-M   'P 1'
#
loop_
_entity.id
_entity.type
_entity.pdbx_description
1 polymer ?
#
loop_
_entity_poly.entity_id
_entity_poly.type
_entity_poly.pdbx_seq_one_letter_code
_entity_poly.pdbx_strand_id
1 'polypeptide(L)'
;PNVNIAAIVPATENLPSGSALKPGDIVKAMNGKTIEVISTDAEGRLILADALSYAVRQGLSPLVDVATLTGACRVALGTLYSGVFGNKQELMNNVLQAADRAGERLWQMPMPDEYKEQNKSQIADIKNTGNRYGGAITAALFLSEFVSNTPWVHIDIAGTASSNKESGYTIKGATGVGVRTLIELALSLAEQG
;
A
#
# COMPACT_ATOMS: atom_id res chain seq x y z
N PRO A 1 -21.56 -0.38 12.29
CA PRO A 1 -21.81 -1.36 11.21
C PRO A 1 -21.74 -2.77 11.80
N ASN A 2 -22.56 -3.71 11.32
CA ASN A 2 -22.54 -5.11 11.79
C ASN A 2 -21.49 -5.93 11.02
N VAL A 3 -20.22 -5.55 11.13
CA VAL A 3 -19.10 -6.22 10.48
C VAL A 3 -17.88 -6.21 11.42
N ASN A 4 -17.12 -7.30 11.43
CA ASN A 4 -15.88 -7.37 12.19
C ASN A 4 -14.76 -6.65 11.42
N ILE A 5 -14.06 -5.74 12.09
CA ILE A 5 -12.96 -4.96 11.50
C ILE A 5 -11.73 -5.11 12.39
N ALA A 6 -10.59 -5.42 11.77
CA ALA A 6 -9.28 -5.41 12.41
C ALA A 6 -8.39 -4.38 11.73
N ALA A 7 -7.69 -3.58 12.53
CA ALA A 7 -6.71 -2.61 12.05
C ALA A 7 -5.31 -2.99 12.53
N ILE A 8 -4.35 -3.01 11.61
CA ILE A 8 -2.94 -3.32 11.90
C ILE A 8 -2.11 -2.13 11.45
N VAL A 9 -1.33 -1.57 12.38
CA VAL A 9 -0.48 -0.40 12.11
C VAL A 9 0.94 -0.73 12.57
N PRO A 10 1.85 -1.13 11.65
CA PRO A 10 3.26 -1.20 11.99
C PRO A 10 3.80 0.23 12.13
N ALA A 11 4.27 0.60 13.31
CA ALA A 11 4.73 1.96 13.61
C ALA A 11 6.19 1.94 14.08
N THR A 12 7.05 2.68 13.36
CA THR A 12 8.47 2.87 13.67
C THR A 12 8.97 4.14 13.00
N GLU A 13 10.12 4.64 13.43
CA GLU A 13 10.88 5.64 12.69
C GLU A 13 11.89 4.98 11.74
N ASN A 14 12.28 5.70 10.69
CA ASN A 14 13.38 5.32 9.79
C ASN A 14 14.53 6.32 9.96
N LEU A 15 15.55 5.96 10.74
CA LEU A 15 16.64 6.86 11.13
C LEU A 15 18.01 6.26 10.81
N PRO A 16 18.99 7.08 10.37
CA PRO A 16 20.36 6.64 10.26
C PRO A 16 20.98 6.46 11.65
N SER A 17 21.72 5.38 11.84
CA SER A 17 22.51 5.11 13.04
C SER A 17 23.61 4.08 12.74
N GLY A 18 24.52 3.84 13.69
CA GLY A 18 25.52 2.78 13.56
C GLY A 18 24.94 1.36 13.50
N SER A 19 23.66 1.20 13.86
CA SER A 19 22.92 -0.07 13.83
C SER A 19 21.78 -0.07 12.79
N ALA A 20 21.72 0.94 11.90
CA ALA A 20 20.69 1.01 10.87
C ALA A 20 20.86 -0.09 9.80
N LEU A 21 19.76 -0.36 9.08
CA LEU A 21 19.80 -1.16 7.86
C LEU A 21 20.77 -0.54 6.85
N LYS A 22 21.51 -1.40 6.15
CA LYS A 22 22.47 -1.00 5.13
C LYS A 22 21.98 -1.49 3.76
N PRO A 23 22.20 -0.73 2.68
CA PRO A 23 22.10 -1.26 1.34
C PRO A 23 22.90 -2.56 1.19
N GLY A 24 22.27 -3.60 0.67
CA GLY A 24 22.81 -4.96 0.55
C GLY A 24 22.45 -5.89 1.72
N ASP A 25 21.87 -5.40 2.82
CA ASP A 25 21.37 -6.27 3.89
C ASP A 25 20.24 -7.15 3.35
N ILE A 26 20.20 -8.42 3.78
CA ILE A 26 19.11 -9.34 3.50
C ILE A 26 18.32 -9.55 4.78
N VAL A 27 17.05 -9.18 4.75
CA VAL A 27 16.12 -9.37 5.87
C VAL A 27 15.14 -10.49 5.55
N LYS A 28 14.62 -11.18 6.58
CA LYS A 28 13.62 -12.23 6.42
C LYS A 28 12.27 -11.75 6.91
N ALA A 29 11.29 -11.71 6.01
CA ALA A 29 9.91 -11.35 6.32
C ALA A 29 9.18 -12.48 7.06
N MET A 30 8.04 -12.15 7.66
CA MET A 30 7.22 -13.03 8.47
C MET A 30 6.69 -14.25 7.68
N ASN A 31 6.41 -14.10 6.38
CA ASN A 31 6.02 -15.21 5.51
C ASN A 31 7.20 -16.12 5.11
N GLY A 32 8.41 -15.82 5.58
CA GLY A 32 9.63 -16.59 5.33
C GLY A 32 10.45 -16.12 4.13
N LYS A 33 9.91 -15.23 3.27
CA LYS A 33 10.66 -14.68 2.12
C LYS A 33 11.82 -13.80 2.59
N THR A 34 12.92 -13.87 1.85
CA THR A 34 14.09 -13.02 2.03
C THR A 34 14.02 -11.81 1.12
N ILE A 35 14.34 -10.63 1.66
CA ILE A 35 14.31 -9.34 0.96
C ILE A 35 15.70 -8.72 0.99
N GLU A 36 16.28 -8.50 -0.19
CA GLU A 36 17.47 -7.67 -0.36
C GLU A 36 17.07 -6.19 -0.27
N VAL A 37 17.66 -5.48 0.69
CA VAL A 37 17.46 -4.04 0.89
C VAL A 37 18.41 -3.28 -0.02
N ILE A 38 17.93 -2.78 -1.14
CA ILE A 38 18.72 -1.94 -2.07
C ILE A 38 18.66 -0.47 -1.66
N SER A 39 17.48 0.00 -1.25
CA SER A 39 17.29 1.35 -0.71
C SER A 39 16.64 1.28 0.65
N THR A 40 17.25 1.92 1.65
CA THR A 40 16.69 2.06 2.99
C THR A 40 15.56 3.08 3.07
N ASP A 41 15.37 3.89 2.02
CA ASP A 41 14.27 4.86 1.83
C ASP A 41 13.04 4.21 1.14
N ALA A 42 13.12 2.90 0.91
CA ALA A 42 12.00 2.07 0.50
C ALA A 42 11.57 1.17 1.67
N GLU A 43 11.48 1.74 2.88
CA GLU A 43 11.18 1.05 4.13
C GLU A 43 9.69 0.78 4.35
N GLY A 44 8.81 1.67 3.86
CA GLY A 44 7.36 1.54 4.09
C GLY A 44 6.81 0.19 3.61
N ARG A 45 7.34 -0.33 2.49
CA ARG A 45 6.96 -1.65 2.00
C ARG A 45 7.53 -2.81 2.83
N LEU A 46 8.65 -2.61 3.53
CA LEU A 46 9.24 -3.63 4.41
C LEU A 46 8.36 -3.85 5.64
N ILE A 47 7.92 -2.76 6.28
CA ILE A 47 7.04 -2.86 7.45
C ILE A 47 5.64 -3.38 7.06
N LEU A 48 5.16 -3.03 5.86
CA LEU A 48 3.90 -3.54 5.33
C LEU A 48 3.98 -5.01 4.94
N ALA A 49 5.13 -5.51 4.46
CA ALA A 49 5.32 -6.91 4.16
C ALA A 49 5.01 -7.80 5.38
N ASP A 50 5.51 -7.42 6.55
CA ASP A 50 5.22 -8.15 7.80
C ASP A 50 3.79 -7.94 8.29
N ALA A 51 3.25 -6.72 8.20
CA ALA A 51 1.86 -6.45 8.60
C ALA A 51 0.83 -7.21 7.74
N LEU A 52 1.04 -7.26 6.42
CA LEU A 52 0.21 -8.02 5.49
C LEU A 52 0.35 -9.53 5.74
N SER A 53 1.58 -10.01 5.92
CA SER A 53 1.84 -11.41 6.27
C SER A 53 1.17 -11.80 7.59
N TYR A 54 1.21 -10.91 8.60
CA TYR A 54 0.52 -11.10 9.86
C TYR A 54 -0.99 -11.18 9.66
N ALA A 55 -1.57 -10.25 8.89
CA ALA A 55 -3.02 -10.23 8.60
C ALA A 55 -3.49 -11.52 7.93
N VAL A 56 -2.73 -12.01 6.94
CA VAL A 56 -3.00 -13.30 6.27
C VAL A 56 -2.92 -14.45 7.28
N ARG A 57 -1.90 -14.48 8.14
CA ARG A 57 -1.75 -15.52 9.17
C ARG A 57 -2.89 -15.51 10.19
N GLN A 58 -3.48 -14.35 10.48
CA GLN A 58 -4.67 -14.21 11.33
C GLN A 58 -5.97 -14.61 10.61
N GLY A 59 -5.92 -14.97 9.32
CA GLY A 59 -7.10 -15.30 8.53
C GLY A 59 -7.99 -14.11 8.19
N LEU A 60 -7.44 -12.88 8.23
CA LEU A 60 -8.19 -11.67 7.91
C LEU A 60 -8.42 -11.58 6.39
N SER A 61 -9.65 -11.27 6.00
CA SER A 61 -10.06 -11.09 4.60
C SER A 61 -11.38 -10.32 4.51
N PRO A 62 -11.58 -9.45 3.52
CA PRO A 62 -10.56 -8.95 2.58
C PRO A 62 -9.53 -8.02 3.27
N LEU A 63 -8.41 -7.76 2.60
CA LEU A 63 -7.38 -6.82 3.08
C LEU A 63 -7.43 -5.51 2.29
N VAL A 64 -7.35 -4.39 3.01
CA VAL A 64 -7.13 -3.07 2.40
C VAL A 64 -6.01 -2.38 3.18
N ASP A 65 -4.92 -2.02 2.52
CA ASP A 65 -3.85 -1.23 3.13
C ASP A 65 -3.76 0.15 2.48
N VAL A 66 -3.28 1.12 3.28
CA VAL A 66 -3.16 2.52 2.89
C VAL A 66 -1.78 3.01 3.30
N ALA A 67 -1.02 3.58 2.38
CA ALA A 67 0.31 4.10 2.69
C ALA A 67 0.70 5.27 1.80
N THR A 68 1.52 6.17 2.35
CA THR A 68 2.24 7.19 1.57
C THR A 68 3.48 6.56 0.93
N LEU A 69 3.28 5.59 0.02
CA LEU A 69 4.31 4.61 -0.30
C LEU A 69 5.32 5.09 -1.34
N THR A 70 4.87 5.80 -2.39
CA THR A 70 5.79 6.15 -3.49
C THR A 70 5.66 7.58 -3.98
N GLY A 71 6.81 8.23 -4.15
CA GLY A 71 6.90 9.47 -4.93
C GLY A 71 6.49 9.26 -6.39
N ALA A 72 6.64 8.04 -6.92
CA ALA A 72 6.23 7.69 -8.28
C ALA A 72 4.71 7.82 -8.50
N CYS A 73 3.88 7.43 -7.53
CA CYS A 73 2.43 7.61 -7.63
C CYS A 73 2.05 9.09 -7.66
N ARG A 74 2.69 9.92 -6.82
CA ARG A 74 2.53 11.38 -6.84
C ARG A 74 2.98 11.99 -8.18
N VAL A 75 4.05 11.51 -8.80
CA VAL A 75 4.49 11.97 -10.12
C VAL A 75 3.48 11.60 -11.21
N ALA A 76 2.90 10.39 -11.14
CA ALA A 76 1.96 9.91 -12.15
C ALA A 76 0.57 10.57 -12.07
N LEU A 77 0.02 10.72 -10.86
CA LEU A 77 -1.36 11.14 -10.62
C LEU A 77 -1.49 12.55 -10.02
N GLY A 78 -0.35 13.20 -9.71
CA GLY A 78 -0.32 14.49 -9.04
C GLY A 78 -0.76 14.40 -7.59
N THR A 79 -1.48 15.44 -7.15
CA THR A 79 -1.96 15.58 -5.76
C THR A 79 -3.48 15.52 -5.64
N LEU A 80 -4.17 15.09 -6.71
CA LEU A 80 -5.63 15.02 -6.76
C LEU A 80 -6.18 13.60 -6.67
N TYR A 81 -5.45 12.61 -7.19
CA TYR A 81 -5.83 11.21 -7.17
C TYR A 81 -4.83 10.39 -6.37
N SER A 82 -5.33 9.43 -5.59
CA SER A 82 -4.51 8.36 -5.01
C SER A 82 -4.52 7.17 -5.97
N GLY A 83 -3.42 6.44 -6.06
CA GLY A 83 -3.35 5.23 -6.88
C GLY A 83 -3.90 4.03 -6.12
N VAL A 84 -4.70 3.20 -6.77
CA VAL A 84 -5.16 1.93 -6.19
C VAL A 84 -4.74 0.73 -7.03
N PHE A 85 -4.27 -0.29 -6.33
CA PHE A 85 -3.72 -1.53 -6.87
C PHE A 85 -4.41 -2.70 -6.18
N GLY A 86 -4.59 -3.83 -6.85
CA GLY A 86 -5.24 -4.97 -6.22
C GLY A 86 -5.26 -6.22 -7.08
N ASN A 87 -5.50 -7.36 -6.43
CA ASN A 87 -5.45 -8.69 -7.06
C ASN A 87 -6.85 -9.27 -7.37
N LYS A 88 -7.93 -8.61 -6.92
CA LYS A 88 -9.32 -9.05 -7.11
C LYS A 88 -10.19 -7.89 -7.56
N GLN A 89 -10.70 -7.95 -8.79
CA GLN A 89 -11.47 -6.85 -9.38
C GLN A 89 -12.77 -6.54 -8.61
N GLU A 90 -13.40 -7.55 -8.02
CA GLU A 90 -14.60 -7.37 -7.19
C GLU A 90 -14.34 -6.46 -5.99
N LEU A 91 -13.28 -6.73 -5.22
CA LEU A 91 -12.86 -5.90 -4.09
C LEU A 91 -12.44 -4.50 -4.57
N MET A 92 -11.68 -4.43 -5.67
CA MET A 92 -11.29 -3.15 -6.29
C MET A 92 -12.52 -2.28 -6.61
N ASN A 93 -13.55 -2.87 -7.22
CA ASN A 93 -14.78 -2.16 -7.56
C ASN A 93 -15.49 -1.65 -6.29
N ASN A 94 -15.55 -2.44 -5.22
CA ASN A 94 -16.15 -2.03 -3.95
C ASN A 94 -15.40 -0.84 -3.34
N VAL A 95 -14.06 -0.87 -3.36
CA VAL A 95 -13.22 0.25 -2.87
C VAL A 95 -13.43 1.51 -3.72
N LEU A 96 -13.45 1.40 -5.04
CA LEU A 96 -13.67 2.52 -5.94
C LEU A 96 -15.07 3.14 -5.77
N GLN A 97 -16.11 2.32 -5.61
CA GLN A 97 -17.47 2.80 -5.34
C GLN A 97 -17.59 3.48 -3.97
N ALA A 98 -16.95 2.91 -2.94
CA ALA A 98 -16.90 3.52 -1.62
C ALA A 98 -16.20 4.88 -1.65
N ALA A 99 -15.09 4.99 -2.41
CA ALA A 99 -14.36 6.24 -2.57
C ALA A 99 -15.17 7.30 -3.31
N ASP A 100 -15.88 6.92 -4.38
CA ASP A 100 -16.77 7.83 -5.12
C ASP A 100 -17.87 8.40 -4.21
N ARG A 101 -18.55 7.55 -3.43
CA ARG A 101 -19.55 7.98 -2.43
C ARG A 101 -18.95 8.89 -1.36
N ALA A 102 -17.73 8.57 -0.91
CA ALA A 102 -17.00 9.34 0.09
C ALA A 102 -16.44 10.68 -0.45
N GLY A 103 -16.46 10.90 -1.76
CA GLY A 103 -15.84 12.06 -2.41
C GLY A 103 -14.31 12.02 -2.38
N GLU A 104 -13.71 10.83 -2.39
CA GLU A 104 -12.27 10.61 -2.48
C GLU A 104 -11.91 10.06 -3.86
N ARG A 105 -10.96 10.72 -4.51
CA ARG A 105 -10.57 10.38 -5.89
C ARG A 105 -9.50 9.30 -5.86
N LEU A 106 -9.89 8.09 -6.22
CA LEU A 106 -9.00 6.94 -6.41
C LEU A 106 -8.93 6.58 -7.89
N TRP A 107 -7.77 6.15 -8.36
CA TRP A 107 -7.57 5.72 -9.74
C TRP A 107 -6.94 4.33 -9.79
N GLN A 108 -7.59 3.39 -10.46
CA GLN A 108 -7.05 2.04 -10.63
C GLN A 108 -5.81 2.05 -11.52
N MET A 109 -4.71 1.58 -10.94
CA MET A 109 -3.41 1.45 -11.58
C MET A 109 -3.20 0.00 -12.06
N PRO A 110 -2.44 -0.22 -13.14
CA PRO A 110 -2.20 -1.56 -13.66
C PRO A 110 -1.25 -2.34 -12.74
N MET A 111 -1.39 -3.68 -12.74
CA MET A 111 -0.47 -4.62 -12.08
C MET A 111 -0.05 -5.77 -13.02
N PRO A 112 0.68 -5.50 -14.11
CA PRO A 112 1.17 -6.55 -14.98
C PRO A 112 2.31 -7.32 -14.29
N ASP A 113 2.27 -8.65 -14.35
CA ASP A 113 3.29 -9.51 -13.71
C ASP A 113 4.70 -9.27 -14.27
N GLU A 114 4.84 -8.78 -15.51
CA GLU A 114 6.12 -8.50 -16.15
C GLU A 114 6.95 -7.46 -15.39
N TYR A 115 6.30 -6.57 -14.62
CA TYR A 115 7.01 -5.61 -13.78
C TYR A 115 7.73 -6.27 -12.59
N LYS A 116 7.34 -7.50 -12.20
CA LYS A 116 8.04 -8.26 -11.13
C LYS A 116 9.48 -8.58 -11.47
N GLU A 117 9.83 -8.64 -12.75
CA GLU A 117 11.23 -8.78 -13.19
C GLU A 117 12.14 -7.71 -12.58
N GLN A 118 11.61 -6.51 -12.35
CA GLN A 118 12.36 -5.43 -11.73
C GLN A 118 12.66 -5.66 -10.26
N ASN A 119 11.86 -6.48 -9.56
CA ASN A 119 12.03 -6.80 -8.15
C ASN A 119 12.87 -8.07 -7.93
N LYS A 120 13.37 -8.72 -8.98
CA LYS A 120 14.24 -9.89 -8.81
C LYS A 120 15.57 -9.51 -8.15
N SER A 121 15.97 -10.32 -7.17
CA SER A 121 17.29 -10.28 -6.54
C SER A 121 18.14 -11.46 -7.04
N GLN A 122 19.47 -11.30 -7.00
CA GLN A 122 20.41 -12.38 -7.28
C GLN A 122 20.81 -13.17 -6.02
N ILE A 123 20.52 -12.63 -4.84
CA ILE A 123 21.00 -13.13 -3.55
C ILE A 123 19.90 -13.35 -2.51
N ALA A 124 18.67 -12.90 -2.80
CA ALA A 124 17.47 -13.09 -1.99
C ALA A 124 16.27 -13.46 -2.89
N ASP A 125 15.10 -13.74 -2.29
CA ASP A 125 13.89 -14.06 -3.06
C ASP A 125 13.36 -12.84 -3.84
N ILE A 126 13.51 -11.64 -3.26
CA ILE A 126 13.08 -10.37 -3.85
C ILE A 126 13.99 -9.24 -3.39
N LYS A 127 14.09 -8.15 -4.14
CA LYS A 127 14.67 -6.88 -3.68
C LYS A 127 13.60 -5.81 -3.49
N ASN A 128 13.81 -4.92 -2.52
CA ASN A 128 12.80 -3.95 -2.13
C ASN A 128 12.61 -2.79 -3.12
N THR A 129 13.45 -2.64 -4.14
CA THR A 129 13.26 -1.60 -5.18
C THR A 129 13.33 -2.17 -6.58
N GLY A 130 12.45 -1.66 -7.45
CA GLY A 130 12.57 -1.79 -8.91
C GLY A 130 13.50 -0.73 -9.52
N ASN A 131 13.39 -0.55 -10.84
CA ASN A 131 14.07 0.57 -11.51
C ASN A 131 13.27 1.88 -11.35
N ARG A 132 13.76 2.97 -11.97
CA ARG A 132 13.12 4.30 -11.85
C ARG A 132 11.71 4.35 -12.46
N TYR A 133 11.39 3.49 -13.42
CA TYR A 133 10.15 3.52 -14.19
C TYR A 133 9.12 2.55 -13.61
N GLY A 134 7.89 3.03 -13.39
CA GLY A 134 6.84 2.20 -12.80
C GLY A 134 7.05 1.93 -11.30
N GLY A 135 7.70 2.85 -10.58
CA GLY A 135 7.99 2.69 -9.15
C GLY A 135 6.76 2.41 -8.27
N ALA A 136 5.59 2.96 -8.61
CA ALA A 136 4.34 2.68 -7.89
C ALA A 136 3.85 1.24 -8.17
N ILE A 137 3.95 0.79 -9.43
CA ILE A 137 3.56 -0.56 -9.85
C ILE A 137 4.46 -1.61 -9.18
N THR A 138 5.78 -1.40 -9.22
CA THR A 138 6.74 -2.33 -8.60
C THR A 138 6.66 -2.34 -7.07
N ALA A 139 6.25 -1.23 -6.45
CA ALA A 139 5.96 -1.20 -5.01
C ALA A 139 4.71 -2.02 -4.67
N ALA A 140 3.62 -1.86 -5.43
CA ALA A 140 2.41 -2.66 -5.25
C ALA A 140 2.67 -4.15 -5.53
N LEU A 141 3.42 -4.48 -6.58
CA LEU A 141 3.82 -5.86 -6.86
C LEU A 141 4.73 -6.44 -5.79
N PHE A 142 5.60 -5.64 -5.17
CA PHE A 142 6.35 -6.09 -4.00
C PHE A 142 5.39 -6.47 -2.86
N LEU A 143 4.39 -5.63 -2.54
CA LEU A 143 3.42 -5.92 -1.48
C LEU A 143 2.57 -7.15 -1.79
N SER A 144 2.23 -7.39 -3.06
CA SER A 144 1.40 -8.55 -3.44
C SER A 144 2.06 -9.91 -3.16
N GLU A 145 3.40 -9.95 -3.02
CA GLU A 145 4.13 -11.14 -2.63
C GLU A 145 3.89 -11.55 -1.15
N PHE A 146 3.25 -10.70 -0.36
CA PHE A 146 3.00 -10.89 1.08
C PHE A 146 1.52 -11.10 1.43
N VAL A 147 0.62 -11.09 0.43
CA VAL A 147 -0.83 -11.29 0.64
C VAL A 147 -1.34 -12.68 0.24
N SER A 148 -0.45 -13.55 -0.27
CA SER A 148 -0.81 -14.90 -0.74
C SER A 148 -2.00 -14.86 -1.71
N ASN A 149 -3.06 -15.64 -1.47
CA ASN A 149 -4.28 -15.66 -2.29
C ASN A 149 -5.40 -14.77 -1.71
N THR A 150 -5.13 -13.99 -0.66
CA THR A 150 -6.14 -13.17 0.01
C THR A 150 -6.55 -12.00 -0.88
N PRO A 151 -7.87 -11.73 -1.07
CA PRO A 151 -8.33 -10.54 -1.77
C PRO A 151 -7.78 -9.28 -1.12
N TRP A 152 -7.09 -8.46 -1.91
CA TRP A 152 -6.30 -7.35 -1.41
C TRP A 152 -6.36 -6.13 -2.33
N VAL A 153 -6.44 -4.95 -1.70
CA VAL A 153 -6.28 -3.64 -2.34
C VAL A 153 -5.28 -2.79 -1.56
N HIS A 154 -4.33 -2.19 -2.28
CA HIS A 154 -3.40 -1.18 -1.78
C HIS A 154 -3.80 0.20 -2.29
N ILE A 155 -3.82 1.19 -1.40
CA ILE A 155 -4.09 2.59 -1.70
C ILE A 155 -2.81 3.42 -1.44
N ASP A 156 -2.14 3.85 -2.51
CA ASP A 156 -0.99 4.76 -2.42
C ASP A 156 -1.48 6.21 -2.36
N ILE A 157 -1.49 6.75 -1.14
CA ILE A 157 -1.95 8.10 -0.82
C ILE A 157 -0.81 9.12 -0.81
N ALA A 158 0.39 8.77 -1.30
CA ALA A 158 1.54 9.68 -1.28
C ALA A 158 1.22 11.03 -1.96
N GLY A 159 0.38 11.04 -3.00
CA GLY A 159 -0.05 12.28 -3.67
C GLY A 159 -0.99 13.15 -2.84
N THR A 160 -1.85 12.55 -2.03
CA THR A 160 -3.08 13.16 -1.51
C THR A 160 -3.10 13.30 0.02
N ALA A 161 -2.16 12.69 0.74
CA ALA A 161 -2.10 12.70 2.20
C ALA A 161 -1.86 14.10 2.82
N SER A 162 -1.32 15.04 2.05
CA SER A 162 -1.07 16.41 2.48
C SER A 162 -1.43 17.42 1.39
N SER A 163 -2.00 18.56 1.79
CA SER A 163 -2.32 19.67 0.91
C SER A 163 -1.55 20.93 1.30
N ASN A 164 -1.03 21.64 0.30
CA ASN A 164 -0.39 22.95 0.48
C ASN A 164 -1.36 24.13 0.42
N LYS A 165 -2.65 23.87 0.14
CA LYS A 165 -3.69 24.87 -0.07
C LYS A 165 -4.98 24.45 0.61
N GLU A 166 -5.82 25.42 0.91
CA GLU A 166 -7.19 25.15 1.33
C GLU A 166 -8.08 24.94 0.09
N SER A 167 -8.97 23.95 0.14
CA SER A 167 -9.92 23.67 -0.92
C SER A 167 -11.14 22.92 -0.38
N GLY A 168 -12.32 23.55 -0.45
CA GLY A 168 -13.54 22.97 0.10
C GLY A 168 -13.40 22.69 1.59
N TYR A 169 -13.52 21.42 1.98
CA TYR A 169 -13.34 20.96 3.37
C TYR A 169 -11.88 20.60 3.71
N THR A 170 -10.95 20.65 2.75
CA THR A 170 -9.54 20.32 2.97
C THR A 170 -8.78 21.56 3.42
N ILE A 171 -8.17 21.49 4.61
CA ILE A 171 -7.26 22.53 5.12
C ILE A 171 -5.82 22.28 4.68
N LYS A 172 -4.96 23.30 4.79
CA LYS A 172 -3.52 23.13 4.60
C LYS A 172 -2.96 22.17 5.65
N GLY A 173 -2.16 21.19 5.21
CA GLY A 173 -1.58 20.15 6.06
C GLY A 173 -2.15 18.77 5.74
N ALA A 174 -2.21 17.89 6.75
CA ALA A 174 -2.71 16.53 6.59
C ALA A 174 -4.20 16.53 6.19
N THR A 175 -4.54 15.75 5.16
CA THR A 175 -5.89 15.73 4.58
C THR A 175 -6.80 14.67 5.20
N GLY A 176 -6.24 13.64 5.82
CA GLY A 176 -6.99 12.47 6.31
C GLY A 176 -7.57 11.59 5.20
N VAL A 177 -7.08 11.72 3.96
CA VAL A 177 -7.53 10.91 2.81
C VAL A 177 -7.46 9.41 3.11
N GLY A 178 -8.46 8.66 2.67
CA GLY A 178 -8.61 7.24 2.91
C GLY A 178 -9.57 6.93 4.05
N VAL A 179 -9.68 7.80 5.06
CA VAL A 179 -10.57 7.55 6.22
C VAL A 179 -12.04 7.44 5.79
N ARG A 180 -12.52 8.37 4.95
CA ARG A 180 -13.91 8.33 4.49
C ARG A 180 -14.17 7.14 3.57
N THR A 181 -13.24 6.84 2.66
CA THR A 181 -13.31 5.63 1.82
C THR A 181 -13.44 4.36 2.67
N LEU A 182 -12.59 4.20 3.70
CA LEU A 182 -12.60 3.00 4.54
C LEU A 182 -13.88 2.88 5.39
N ILE A 183 -14.38 3.99 5.92
CA ILE A 183 -15.67 4.01 6.62
C ILE A 183 -16.80 3.58 5.67
N GLU A 184 -16.84 4.16 4.48
CA GLU A 184 -17.91 3.89 3.53
C GLU A 184 -17.87 2.48 2.95
N LEU A 185 -16.66 1.93 2.80
CA LEU A 185 -16.46 0.52 2.48
C LEU A 185 -17.00 -0.38 3.59
N ALA A 186 -16.68 -0.09 4.85
CA ALA A 186 -17.15 -0.87 6.00
C ALA A 186 -18.68 -0.82 6.16
N LEU A 187 -19.30 0.34 5.91
CA LEU A 187 -20.75 0.48 5.89
C LEU A 187 -21.37 -0.34 4.75
N SER A 188 -20.84 -0.21 3.53
CA SER A 188 -21.34 -0.93 2.36
C SER A 188 -21.22 -2.45 2.51
N LEU A 189 -20.14 -2.96 3.12
CA LEU A 189 -19.97 -4.39 3.38
C LEU A 189 -20.91 -4.90 4.47
N ALA A 190 -21.24 -4.08 5.47
CA ALA A 190 -22.16 -4.45 6.54
C ALA A 190 -23.63 -4.54 6.06
N GLU A 191 -23.97 -3.95 4.93
CA GLU A 191 -25.30 -4.04 4.31
C GLU A 191 -25.44 -5.28 3.40
N GLN A 192 -24.32 -5.88 2.98
CA GLN A 192 -24.29 -7.04 2.07
C GLN A 192 -24.33 -8.39 2.81
N GLY A 193 -24.04 -8.41 4.11
CA GLY A 193 -24.02 -9.61 4.96
C GLY A 193 -25.16 -9.66 5.96
#